data_AF-A0A352GIX8-F1
#
_entry.id   AF-A0A352GIX8-F1
#
_cell.length_a   1.000
_cell.length_b   1.000
_cell.length_c   1.000
_cell.angle_alpha   90.00
_cell.angle_beta   90.00
_cell.angle_gamma   90.00
#
_symmetry.space_group_name_H-M   'P 1'
#
loop_
_entity.id
_entity.type
_entity.pdbx_description
1 polymer ?
#
loop_
_entity_poly.entity_id
_entity_poly.type
_entity_poly.pdbx_seq_one_letter_code
_entity_poly.pdbx_strand_id
1 'polypeptide(L)'
;MLAVALARRPGTFAAAFAVDGDGPARVFHAPAGRHFQGHAVFEPTGRHLFATENDYDNARGCIGVYDATDGFKRVAELPSHGVGCHELVLMPDGRTAAVANGGILTHPDSGRAKLNLGTMAP
;
A
#
# COMPACT_ATOMS: atom_id res chain seq x y z
N MET A 1 2.26 -18.90 -9.80
CA MET A 1 2.72 -17.49 -9.62
C MET A 1 1.76 -16.80 -8.65
N LEU A 2 2.26 -15.95 -7.74
CA LEU A 2 1.41 -15.26 -6.76
C LEU A 2 1.04 -13.86 -7.25
N ALA A 3 -0.21 -13.46 -7.06
CA ALA A 3 -0.69 -12.09 -7.26
C ALA A 3 -1.31 -11.55 -5.97
N VAL A 4 -1.28 -10.23 -5.80
CA VAL A 4 -1.91 -9.55 -4.67
C VAL A 4 -2.81 -8.45 -5.19
N ALA A 5 -4.09 -8.51 -4.83
CA ALA A 5 -5.06 -7.46 -5.09
C ALA A 5 -5.27 -6.64 -3.81
N LEU A 6 -5.12 -5.32 -3.90
CA LEU A 6 -5.28 -4.40 -2.79
C LEU A 6 -6.65 -3.76 -2.88
N ALA A 7 -7.46 -3.89 -1.81
CA ALA A 7 -8.68 -3.12 -1.74
C ALA A 7 -8.33 -1.64 -1.60
N ARG A 8 -9.09 -0.80 -2.29
CA ARG A 8 -8.96 0.66 -2.20
C ARG A 8 -10.32 1.27 -1.96
N ARG A 9 -10.54 1.78 -0.75
CA ARG A 9 -11.72 2.57 -0.31
C ARG A 9 -13.08 1.93 -0.67
N PRO A 10 -13.82 1.33 0.28
CA PRO A 10 -13.62 1.39 1.73
C PRO A 10 -12.72 0.28 2.29
N GLY A 11 -12.28 -0.67 1.47
CA GLY A 11 -11.55 -1.84 1.96
C GLY A 11 -10.18 -1.50 2.58
N THR A 12 -9.89 -2.15 3.69
CA THR A 12 -8.61 -2.12 4.42
C THR A 12 -7.81 -3.41 4.27
N PHE A 13 -8.20 -4.25 3.31
CA PHE A 13 -7.66 -5.59 3.13
C PHE A 13 -6.95 -5.73 1.78
N ALA A 14 -6.13 -6.77 1.69
CA ALA A 14 -5.54 -7.25 0.47
C ALA A 14 -5.72 -8.77 0.40
N ALA A 15 -5.76 -9.30 -0.82
CA ALA A 15 -5.92 -10.72 -1.08
C ALA A 15 -4.76 -11.22 -1.93
N ALA A 16 -3.98 -12.16 -1.40
CA ALA A 16 -2.93 -12.87 -2.12
C ALA A 16 -3.45 -14.22 -2.62
N PHE A 17 -3.26 -14.54 -3.90
CA PHE A 17 -3.79 -15.75 -4.51
C PHE A 17 -2.89 -16.26 -5.63
N ALA A 18 -2.91 -17.57 -5.86
CA ALA A 18 -2.22 -18.18 -6.98
C ALA A 18 -2.97 -17.84 -8.29
N VAL A 19 -2.23 -17.39 -9.30
CA VAL A 19 -2.80 -16.93 -10.58
C VAL A 19 -3.42 -18.06 -11.39
N ASP A 20 -2.95 -19.30 -11.18
CA ASP A 20 -3.51 -20.54 -11.74
C ASP A 20 -4.76 -21.03 -10.98
N GLY A 21 -5.16 -20.34 -9.91
CA GLY A 21 -6.31 -20.70 -9.10
C GLY A 21 -6.04 -21.81 -8.08
N ASP A 22 -4.78 -22.17 -7.84
CA ASP A 22 -4.44 -23.14 -6.81
C ASP A 22 -4.67 -22.59 -5.40
N GLY A 23 -5.51 -23.30 -4.64
CA GLY A 23 -5.84 -22.99 -3.26
C GLY A 23 -6.67 -21.71 -3.01
N PRO A 24 -7.13 -21.49 -1.77
CA PRO A 24 -7.89 -20.30 -1.40
C PRO A 24 -7.00 -19.06 -1.29
N ALA A 25 -7.57 -17.88 -1.57
CA ALA A 25 -6.89 -16.62 -1.35
C ALA A 25 -6.58 -16.38 0.13
N ARG A 26 -5.40 -15.84 0.41
CA ARG A 26 -5.01 -15.34 1.72
C ARG A 26 -5.41 -13.87 1.84
N VAL A 27 -6.32 -13.57 2.76
CA VAL A 27 -6.70 -12.20 3.09
C VAL A 27 -5.88 -11.69 4.27
N PHE A 28 -5.36 -10.47 4.16
CA PHE A 28 -4.66 -9.75 5.22
C PHE A 28 -5.08 -8.28 5.23
N HIS A 29 -4.85 -7.59 6.34
CA HIS A 29 -5.34 -6.23 6.56
C HIS A 29 -4.20 -5.25 6.82
N ALA A 30 -4.39 -4.01 6.38
CA ALA A 30 -3.64 -2.88 6.89
C ALA A 30 -3.95 -2.72 8.39
N PRO A 31 -2.97 -2.31 9.22
CA PRO A 31 -3.20 -2.10 10.64
C PRO A 31 -4.17 -0.93 10.88
N ALA A 32 -4.76 -0.86 12.08
CA ALA A 32 -5.56 0.30 12.48
C ALA A 32 -4.74 1.60 12.31
N GLY A 33 -5.39 2.67 11.85
CA GLY A 33 -4.66 3.90 11.49
C GLY A 33 -4.10 3.89 10.07
N ARG A 34 -4.21 2.78 9.31
CA ARG A 34 -3.70 2.66 7.93
C ARG A 34 -4.75 2.16 6.96
N HIS A 35 -4.72 2.69 5.75
CA HIS A 35 -5.51 2.20 4.62
C HIS A 35 -4.60 1.91 3.43
N PHE A 36 -4.87 0.83 2.71
CA PHE A 36 -4.20 0.57 1.43
C PHE A 36 -4.61 1.59 0.38
N GLN A 37 -3.64 1.98 -0.46
CA GLN A 37 -3.81 2.97 -1.53
C GLN A 37 -3.79 2.35 -2.94
N GLY A 38 -3.80 1.01 -3.01
CA GLY A 38 -4.11 0.25 -4.23
C GLY A 38 -2.90 -0.26 -5.02
N HIS A 39 -1.67 0.09 -4.63
CA HIS A 39 -0.47 -0.37 -5.32
C HIS A 39 0.46 -1.11 -4.35
N ALA A 40 1.09 -2.17 -4.84
CA ALA A 40 2.13 -2.87 -4.13
C ALA A 40 3.10 -3.51 -5.11
N VAL A 41 4.31 -3.79 -4.65
CA VAL A 41 5.34 -4.45 -5.44
C VAL A 41 6.10 -5.45 -4.56
N PHE A 42 6.42 -6.60 -5.14
CA PHE A 42 7.34 -7.55 -4.51
C PHE A 42 8.79 -7.15 -4.79
N GLU A 43 9.67 -7.35 -3.82
CA GLU A 43 11.11 -7.41 -4.12
C GLU A 43 11.47 -8.70 -4.87
N PRO A 44 12.64 -8.78 -5.54
CA PRO A 44 12.96 -9.85 -6.48
C PRO A 44 12.85 -11.26 -5.92
N THR A 45 13.10 -11.47 -4.63
CA THR A 45 12.98 -12.80 -4.01
C THR A 45 11.54 -13.21 -3.73
N GLY A 46 10.59 -12.27 -3.79
CA GLY A 46 9.19 -12.46 -3.44
C GLY A 46 8.94 -12.54 -1.94
N ARG A 47 9.97 -12.43 -1.09
CA ARG A 47 9.81 -12.52 0.38
C ARG A 47 9.03 -11.35 0.94
N HIS A 48 9.32 -10.13 0.49
CA HIS A 48 8.64 -8.94 0.98
C HIS A 48 7.75 -8.32 -0.09
N LEU A 49 6.53 -7.99 0.31
CA LEU A 49 5.61 -7.12 -0.40
C LEU A 49 5.66 -5.73 0.22
N PHE A 50 5.90 -4.72 -0.61
CA PHE A 50 5.82 -3.32 -0.24
C PHE A 50 4.50 -2.76 -0.74
N ALA A 51 3.66 -2.22 0.13
CA ALA A 51 2.32 -1.73 -0.22
C ALA A 51 2.17 -0.24 0.09
N THR A 52 1.56 0.51 -0.83
CA THR A 52 1.22 1.91 -0.58
C THR A 52 0.09 2.01 0.44
N GLU A 53 0.33 2.81 1.48
CA GLU A 53 -0.57 3.04 2.58
C GLU A 53 -0.71 4.54 2.86
N ASN A 54 -1.79 4.94 3.54
CA ASN A 54 -1.88 6.24 4.18
C ASN A 54 -2.09 6.07 5.69
N ASP A 55 -1.33 6.85 6.46
CA ASP A 55 -1.62 7.17 7.85
C ASP A 55 -2.61 8.33 7.84
N TYR A 56 -3.89 7.98 7.93
CA TYR A 56 -4.97 8.93 7.68
C TYR A 56 -5.12 9.96 8.81
N ASP A 57 -4.76 9.63 10.05
CA ASP A 57 -4.81 10.55 11.19
C ASP A 57 -3.70 11.60 11.11
N ASN A 58 -2.51 11.21 10.63
CA ASN A 58 -1.34 12.10 10.53
C ASN A 58 -1.13 12.69 9.13
N ALA A 59 -2.09 12.52 8.22
CA ALA A 59 -2.05 13.05 6.87
C ALA A 59 -0.76 12.71 6.08
N ARG A 60 -0.15 11.53 6.32
CA ARG A 60 1.10 11.11 5.68
C ARG A 60 0.94 9.82 4.87
N GLY A 61 1.63 9.75 3.74
CA GLY A 61 1.82 8.52 2.99
C GLY A 61 2.90 7.65 3.64
N CYS A 62 2.72 6.34 3.57
CA CYS A 62 3.66 5.36 4.08
C CYS A 62 3.68 4.13 3.19
N ILE A 63 4.74 3.33 3.33
CA ILE A 63 4.90 2.05 2.67
C ILE A 63 4.92 0.98 3.75
N GLY A 64 3.92 0.11 3.76
CA GLY A 64 3.92 -1.08 4.62
C GLY A 64 4.78 -2.17 4.00
N VAL A 65 5.56 -2.86 4.85
CA VAL A 65 6.38 -4.02 4.44
C VAL A 65 5.77 -5.27 5.04
N TYR A 66 5.43 -6.24 4.20
CA TYR A 66 4.76 -7.48 4.57
C TYR A 66 5.60 -8.69 4.19
N ASP A 67 5.82 -9.63 5.12
CA ASP A 67 6.51 -10.88 4.85
C ASP A 67 5.53 -11.89 4.24
N ALA A 68 5.67 -12.12 2.93
CA ALA A 68 4.82 -13.03 2.16
C ALA A 68 5.05 -14.51 2.50
N THR A 69 6.18 -14.83 3.15
CA THR A 69 6.49 -16.18 3.62
C THR A 69 5.89 -16.47 5.00
N ASP A 70 5.57 -15.42 5.76
CA ASP A 70 4.91 -15.48 7.07
C ASP A 70 3.48 -14.91 7.00
N GLY A 71 2.71 -15.41 6.02
CA GLY A 71 1.27 -15.12 5.92
C GLY A 71 0.92 -13.64 5.71
N PHE A 72 1.81 -12.86 5.09
CA PHE A 72 1.69 -11.40 4.95
C PHE A 72 1.60 -10.69 6.30
N LYS A 73 2.41 -11.10 7.27
CA LYS A 73 2.61 -10.34 8.49
C LYS A 73 3.35 -9.04 8.18
N ARG A 74 2.84 -7.91 8.66
CA ARG A 74 3.52 -6.61 8.53
C ARG A 74 4.75 -6.59 9.44
N VAL A 75 5.92 -6.33 8.86
CA VAL A 75 7.22 -6.36 9.54
C VAL A 75 7.89 -5.00 9.66
N ALA A 76 7.50 -4.02 8.82
CA ALA A 76 8.02 -2.66 8.90
C ALA A 76 7.05 -1.62 8.28
N GLU A 77 7.36 -0.35 8.53
CA GLU A 77 6.76 0.83 7.90
C GLU A 77 7.89 1.75 7.45
N LEU A 78 7.79 2.27 6.22
CA LEU A 78 8.70 3.28 5.69
C LEU A 78 7.90 4.56 5.37
N PRO A 79 8.46 5.77 5.60
CA PRO A 79 7.83 6.99 5.14
C PRO A 79 7.82 7.05 3.60
N SER A 80 6.71 7.47 2.98
CA SER A 80 6.68 7.76 1.54
C SER A 80 7.18 9.17 1.22
N HIS A 81 7.46 9.97 2.26
CA HIS A 81 7.89 11.37 2.17
C HIS A 81 6.92 12.29 1.42
N GLY A 82 5.62 12.01 1.48
CA GLY A 82 4.59 12.89 0.94
C GLY A 82 3.19 12.51 1.43
N VAL A 83 2.17 13.14 0.86
CA VAL A 83 0.76 12.86 1.17
C VAL A 83 0.15 12.02 0.05
N GLY A 84 -0.71 11.07 0.42
CA GLY A 84 -1.52 10.33 -0.57
C GLY A 84 -0.67 9.53 -1.55
N CYS A 85 0.25 8.70 -1.04
CA CYS A 85 1.05 7.78 -1.85
C CYS A 85 0.17 7.05 -2.87
N HIS A 86 0.44 7.25 -4.15
CA HIS A 86 -0.37 6.74 -5.24
C HIS A 86 0.27 5.48 -5.82
N GLU A 87 1.51 5.60 -6.29
CA GLU A 87 2.20 4.53 -7.03
C GLU A 87 3.51 4.14 -6.33
N LEU A 88 3.87 2.87 -6.50
CA LEU A 88 5.11 2.27 -6.02
C LEU A 88 5.58 1.26 -7.05
N VAL A 89 6.80 1.43 -7.54
CA VAL A 89 7.41 0.54 -8.53
C VAL A 89 8.82 0.16 -8.11
N LEU A 90 9.21 -1.09 -8.37
CA LEU A 90 10.59 -1.55 -8.22
C LEU A 90 11.37 -1.14 -9.47
N MET A 91 12.52 -0.52 -9.27
CA MET A 91 13.41 -0.10 -10.35
C MET A 91 14.13 -1.31 -10.97
N PRO A 92 14.65 -1.21 -12.20
CA PRO A 92 15.32 -2.32 -12.88
C PRO A 92 16.54 -2.91 -12.15
N ASP A 93 17.11 -2.18 -11.19
CA ASP A 93 18.22 -2.65 -10.36
C ASP A 93 17.81 -3.67 -9.28
N GLY A 94 16.50 -3.90 -9.10
CA GLY A 94 15.94 -4.83 -8.14
C GLY A 94 16.12 -4.44 -6.67
N ARG A 95 16.61 -3.23 -6.39
CA ARG A 95 16.98 -2.78 -5.02
C ARG A 95 16.36 -1.44 -4.67
N THR A 96 16.12 -0.60 -5.67
CA THR A 96 15.55 0.73 -5.49
C THR A 96 14.06 0.68 -5.81
N ALA A 97 13.23 1.34 -5.01
CA ALA A 97 11.83 1.57 -5.33
C ALA A 97 11.58 3.06 -5.57
N ALA A 98 10.79 3.37 -6.60
CA ALA A 98 10.30 4.73 -6.85
C ALA A 98 8.86 4.85 -6.34
N VAL A 99 8.57 5.99 -5.73
CA VAL A 99 7.28 6.28 -5.09
C VAL A 99 6.72 7.58 -5.64
N ALA A 100 5.48 7.55 -6.12
CA ALA A 100 4.75 8.75 -6.52
C ALA A 100 3.75 9.14 -5.43
N ASN A 101 3.90 10.33 -4.86
CA ASN A 101 2.96 10.89 -3.89
C ASN A 101 1.91 11.74 -4.62
N GLY A 102 0.63 11.41 -4.48
CA GLY A 102 -0.45 12.09 -5.17
C GLY A 102 -0.88 13.43 -4.57
N GLY A 103 -0.39 13.77 -3.38
CA GLY A 103 -0.60 15.07 -2.73
C GLY A 103 -2.00 15.31 -2.16
N ILE A 104 -3.01 14.53 -2.55
CA ILE A 104 -4.39 14.68 -2.06
C ILE A 104 -4.56 13.98 -0.72
N LEU A 105 -4.92 14.76 0.30
CA LEU A 105 -5.32 14.26 1.60
C LEU A 105 -6.78 13.75 1.55
N THR A 106 -6.97 12.51 1.99
CA THR A 106 -8.28 11.88 2.13
C THR A 106 -8.37 11.16 3.47
N HIS A 107 -9.54 11.23 4.10
CA HIS A 107 -9.83 10.51 5.34
C HIS A 107 -10.99 9.52 5.13
N PRO A 108 -10.95 8.30 5.72
CA PRO A 108 -12.05 7.32 5.61
C PRO A 108 -13.43 7.92 5.94
N ASP A 109 -13.52 8.69 7.03
CA ASP A 109 -14.77 9.33 7.48
C ASP A 109 -15.28 10.45 6.58
N SER A 110 -14.44 10.94 5.66
CA SER A 110 -14.78 12.03 4.75
C SER A 110 -15.24 11.53 3.36
N GLY A 111 -15.31 10.21 3.17
CA GLY A 111 -15.70 9.59 1.91
C GLY A 111 -14.76 9.97 0.75
N ARG A 112 -15.25 10.81 -0.17
CA ARG A 112 -14.51 11.26 -1.37
C ARG A 112 -14.01 12.70 -1.29
N ALA A 113 -14.15 13.34 -0.13
CA ALA A 113 -13.69 14.71 0.05
C ALA A 113 -12.16 14.80 -0.11
N LYS A 114 -11.71 15.88 -0.76
CA LYS A 114 -10.30 16.26 -0.87
C LYS A 114 -10.03 17.32 0.19
N LEU A 115 -9.24 16.98 1.21
CA LEU A 115 -9.20 17.76 2.45
C LEU A 115 -8.17 18.90 2.43
N ASN A 116 -7.29 18.95 1.44
CA ASN A 116 -6.15 19.87 1.40
C ASN A 116 -6.02 20.65 0.08
N LEU A 117 -7.11 20.86 -0.67
CA LEU A 117 -7.04 21.57 -1.96
C LEU A 117 -6.43 22.98 -1.87
N GLY A 118 -6.64 23.69 -0.76
CA GLY A 118 -6.08 25.02 -0.54
C GLY A 118 -4.64 25.06 -0.02
N THR A 119 -4.10 23.92 0.41
CA THR A 119 -2.75 23.83 1.00
C THR A 119 -1.84 22.85 0.26
N MET A 120 -2.36 22.11 -0.73
CA MET A 120 -1.56 21.22 -1.57
C MET A 120 -0.58 22.05 -2.40
N ALA A 121 0.69 21.68 -2.34
CA ALA A 121 1.73 22.20 -3.20
C ALA A 121 2.09 21.13 -4.26
N PRO A 122 2.37 21.51 -5.51
CA PRO A 122 2.92 20.60 -6.52
C PRO A 122 4.30 20.07 -6.12
#